data_AF-A0A6T7TPC8-F1
#
_entry.id   AF-A0A6T7TPC8-F1
#
_cell.length_a   1.000
_cell.length_b   1.000
_cell.length_c   1.000
_cell.angle_alpha   90.00
_cell.angle_beta   90.00
_cell.angle_gamma   90.00
#
_symmetry.space_group_name_H-M   'P 1'
#
loop_
_entity.id
_entity.type
_entity.pdbx_description
1 polymer ?
#
loop_
_entity_poly.entity_id
_entity_poly.type
_entity_poly.pdbx_seq_one_letter_code
_entity_poly.pdbx_strand_id
1 'polypeptide(L)'
;PDVLCPGYRIHSSFSDGNPSSYQCGAYANNPGGALLEMSGTSMATPLCAGAAALVRDYFVGGHHAGGDATKGFNASAALVKATMIHSAQPAKVQSSSGQWLYPSTVPNIQTGYGRIDLSQGLSFSDSPARSIFLDREKLGHGEELSLCVAASSSVPFKATLVWTDPAGQIMAERVLVNDLDLVVQSEQGDLWMGNNLTQADETYGEYAVRDDLQNAEQVTLSVPSSGLLM
;
A
#
# COMPACT_ATOMS: atom_id res chain seq x y z
N PRO A 1 -1.84 -11.03 -0.54
CA PRO A 1 -2.68 -9.84 -0.26
C PRO A 1 -1.89 -8.58 -0.61
N ASP A 2 -2.52 -7.45 -0.90
CA ASP A 2 -1.78 -6.18 -1.12
C ASP A 2 -1.25 -5.62 0.20
N VAL A 3 -2.09 -5.55 1.23
CA VAL A 3 -1.80 -4.94 2.53
C VAL A 3 -2.39 -5.78 3.66
N LEU A 4 -1.90 -5.53 4.88
CA LEU A 4 -2.38 -6.14 6.11
C LEU A 4 -3.11 -5.13 6.99
N CYS A 5 -4.16 -5.62 7.66
CA CYS A 5 -4.80 -4.96 8.80
C CYS A 5 -4.91 -5.94 9.96
N PRO A 6 -4.95 -5.48 11.22
CA PRO A 6 -5.24 -6.32 12.37
C PRO A 6 -6.52 -7.15 12.18
N GLY A 7 -6.40 -8.47 12.34
CA GLY A 7 -7.52 -9.41 12.20
C GLY A 7 -7.55 -10.48 13.28
N TYR A 8 -6.76 -10.35 14.34
CA TYR A 8 -6.70 -11.28 15.46
C TYR A 8 -7.26 -10.62 16.72
N ARG A 9 -8.22 -11.28 17.37
CA ARG A 9 -8.93 -10.81 18.57
C ARG A 9 -9.54 -9.42 18.40
N ILE A 10 -10.31 -9.26 17.33
CA ILE A 10 -11.02 -8.01 17.03
C ILE A 10 -12.37 -8.05 17.72
N HIS A 11 -12.61 -7.11 18.64
CA HIS A 11 -13.94 -6.86 19.18
C HIS A 11 -14.74 -5.99 18.21
N SER A 12 -15.89 -6.47 17.77
CA SER A 12 -16.82 -5.71 16.92
C SER A 12 -18.26 -5.97 17.34
N SER A 13 -19.21 -5.28 16.70
CA SER A 13 -20.64 -5.41 16.98
C SER A 13 -21.11 -6.86 16.83
N PHE A 14 -21.81 -7.37 17.84
CA PHE A 14 -22.40 -8.70 17.83
C PHE A 14 -23.90 -8.63 17.56
N SER A 15 -24.41 -9.42 16.62
CA SER A 15 -25.85 -9.56 16.38
C SER A 15 -26.39 -10.76 17.15
N ASP A 16 -27.45 -10.55 17.94
CA ASP A 16 -28.19 -11.56 18.69
C ASP A 16 -29.38 -12.10 17.89
N GLY A 17 -29.55 -11.64 16.64
CA GLY A 17 -30.63 -12.03 15.73
C GLY A 17 -32.00 -11.46 16.08
N ASN A 18 -32.14 -10.67 17.16
CA ASN A 18 -33.40 -10.07 17.57
C ASN A 18 -33.37 -8.54 17.37
N PRO A 19 -34.03 -8.00 16.33
CA PRO A 19 -34.02 -6.56 16.07
C PRO A 19 -34.71 -5.71 17.15
N SER A 20 -35.42 -6.34 18.09
CA SER A 20 -36.14 -5.66 19.19
C SER A 20 -35.40 -5.67 20.53
N SER A 21 -34.25 -6.35 20.64
CA SER A 21 -33.51 -6.43 21.90
C SER A 21 -32.70 -5.17 22.22
N TYR A 22 -32.51 -4.29 21.23
CA TYR A 22 -31.65 -3.09 21.27
C TYR A 22 -30.18 -3.34 21.60
N GLN A 23 -29.80 -4.58 21.90
CA GLN A 23 -28.43 -5.05 22.08
C GLN A 23 -27.53 -4.13 22.93
N CYS A 24 -28.07 -3.56 24.01
CA CYS A 24 -27.36 -2.60 24.88
C CYS A 24 -26.53 -3.28 26.00
N GLY A 25 -26.11 -4.53 25.80
CA GLY A 25 -25.36 -5.29 26.81
C GLY A 25 -23.97 -4.73 27.07
N ALA A 26 -23.58 -4.58 28.34
CA ALA A 26 -22.32 -3.96 28.74
C ALA A 26 -21.07 -4.86 28.64
N TYR A 27 -21.24 -6.12 28.23
CA TYR A 27 -20.17 -7.13 28.23
C TYR A 27 -19.77 -7.51 26.81
N ALA A 28 -18.47 -7.76 26.59
CA ALA A 28 -17.96 -8.40 25.38
C ALA A 28 -17.94 -9.92 25.56
N ASN A 29 -17.98 -10.66 24.45
CA ASN A 29 -17.81 -12.12 24.40
C ASN A 29 -18.88 -12.89 25.20
N ASN A 30 -20.12 -12.39 25.20
CA ASN A 30 -21.25 -12.96 25.92
C ASN A 30 -22.50 -12.97 25.04
N PRO A 31 -23.36 -14.01 25.10
CA PRO A 31 -24.64 -14.05 24.38
C PRO A 31 -25.58 -12.85 24.64
N GLY A 32 -25.46 -12.18 25.79
CA GLY A 32 -26.21 -10.95 26.11
C GLY A 32 -25.42 -9.66 25.90
N GLY A 33 -24.25 -9.72 25.27
CA GLY A 33 -23.35 -8.60 25.04
C GLY A 33 -23.56 -7.88 23.70
N ALA A 34 -23.16 -6.61 23.61
CA ALA A 34 -23.17 -5.85 22.36
C ALA A 34 -21.96 -6.13 21.46
N LEU A 35 -20.91 -6.75 22.01
CA LEU A 35 -19.62 -6.95 21.34
C LEU A 35 -19.17 -8.41 21.38
N LEU A 36 -18.56 -8.87 20.28
CA LEU A 36 -17.96 -10.19 20.17
C LEU A 36 -16.55 -10.08 19.57
N GLU A 37 -15.62 -10.83 20.15
CA GLU A 37 -14.27 -11.06 19.67
C GLU A 37 -14.29 -12.12 18.57
N MET A 38 -13.80 -11.76 17.40
CA MET A 38 -13.59 -12.68 16.30
C MET A 38 -12.19 -12.52 15.72
N SER A 39 -11.71 -13.55 15.02
CA SER A 39 -10.42 -13.53 14.34
C SER A 39 -10.56 -14.09 12.93
N GLY A 40 -9.83 -13.50 12.00
CA GLY A 40 -9.78 -13.93 10.61
C GLY A 40 -9.44 -12.79 9.67
N THR A 41 -9.10 -13.13 8.42
CA THR A 41 -8.97 -12.13 7.35
C THR A 41 -10.30 -11.39 7.14
N SER A 42 -11.44 -12.04 7.39
CA SER A 42 -12.77 -11.41 7.42
C SER A 42 -12.90 -10.25 8.42
N MET A 43 -12.09 -10.23 9.49
CA MET A 43 -12.05 -9.12 10.46
C MET A 43 -11.01 -8.07 10.06
N ALA A 44 -9.93 -8.46 9.38
CA ALA A 44 -8.95 -7.53 8.82
C ALA A 44 -9.50 -6.71 7.66
N THR A 45 -10.27 -7.33 6.75
CA THR A 45 -10.84 -6.68 5.56
C THR A 45 -11.69 -5.44 5.86
N PRO A 46 -12.69 -5.46 6.78
CA PRO A 46 -13.48 -4.26 7.08
C PRO A 46 -12.64 -3.15 7.74
N LEU A 47 -11.59 -3.51 8.50
CA LEU A 47 -10.67 -2.51 9.05
C LEU A 47 -9.87 -1.82 7.93
N CYS A 48 -9.36 -2.58 6.96
CA CYS A 48 -8.75 -2.03 5.75
C CYS A 48 -9.76 -1.20 4.92
N ALA A 49 -11.02 -1.60 4.85
CA ALA A 49 -12.07 -0.84 4.17
C ALA A 49 -12.35 0.52 4.86
N GLY A 50 -12.34 0.55 6.21
CA GLY A 50 -12.40 1.79 6.98
C GLY A 50 -11.20 2.71 6.69
N ALA A 51 -9.98 2.15 6.62
CA ALA A 51 -8.79 2.89 6.21
C ALA A 51 -8.92 3.45 4.79
N ALA A 52 -9.45 2.68 3.84
CA ALA A 52 -9.72 3.14 2.47
C ALA A 52 -10.73 4.30 2.43
N ALA A 53 -11.76 4.26 3.29
CA ALA A 53 -12.72 5.35 3.43
C ALA A 53 -12.06 6.64 3.92
N LEU A 54 -11.15 6.55 4.91
CA LEU A 54 -10.37 7.69 5.39
C LEU A 54 -9.43 8.26 4.33
N VAL A 55 -8.78 7.39 3.53
CA VAL A 55 -7.95 7.83 2.40
C VAL A 55 -8.80 8.60 1.38
N ARG A 56 -10.01 8.12 1.08
CA ARG A 56 -10.89 8.82 0.14
C ARG A 56 -11.36 10.17 0.70
N ASP A 57 -11.70 10.22 1.97
CA ASP A 57 -12.06 11.45 2.67
C ASP A 57 -10.90 12.47 2.67
N TYR A 58 -9.67 12.01 2.86
CA TYR A 58 -8.46 12.84 2.76
C TYR A 58 -8.34 13.57 1.42
N PHE A 59 -8.59 12.88 0.30
CA PHE A 59 -8.56 13.51 -1.03
C PHE A 59 -9.78 14.40 -1.28
N VAL A 60 -10.98 13.97 -0.87
CA VAL A 60 -12.22 14.76 -1.04
C VAL A 60 -12.20 16.04 -0.22
N GLY A 61 -11.67 16.01 1.00
CA GLY A 61 -11.52 17.17 1.88
C GLY A 61 -10.38 18.11 1.50
N GLY A 62 -9.58 17.79 0.46
CA GLY A 62 -8.47 18.64 0.03
C GLY A 62 -7.28 18.64 0.98
N HIS A 63 -7.18 17.66 1.89
CA HIS A 63 -6.10 17.58 2.87
C HIS A 63 -4.71 17.43 2.23
N HIS A 64 -4.63 16.72 1.09
CA HIS A 64 -3.44 16.65 0.23
C HIS A 64 -2.94 18.02 -0.26
N ALA A 65 -3.81 19.02 -0.28
CA ALA A 65 -3.52 20.39 -0.68
C ALA A 65 -3.58 21.38 0.51
N GLY A 66 -3.25 20.91 1.72
CA GLY A 66 -3.22 21.73 2.93
C GLY A 66 -4.60 21.99 3.54
N GLY A 67 -5.60 21.17 3.22
CA GLY A 67 -6.98 21.33 3.70
C GLY A 67 -7.82 22.27 2.85
N ASP A 68 -7.35 22.62 1.65
CA ASP A 68 -8.12 23.40 0.68
C ASP A 68 -9.16 22.51 -0.01
N ALA A 69 -10.38 22.48 0.53
CA ALA A 69 -11.48 21.69 0.01
C ALA A 69 -11.82 22.00 -1.46
N THR A 70 -11.45 23.16 -2.00
CA THR A 70 -11.68 23.48 -3.43
C THR A 70 -10.78 22.67 -4.36
N LYS A 71 -9.67 22.16 -3.84
CA LYS A 71 -8.76 21.23 -4.53
C LYS A 71 -9.09 19.79 -4.22
N GLY A 72 -10.12 19.54 -3.43
CA GLY A 72 -10.61 18.20 -3.14
C GLY A 72 -11.10 17.50 -4.41
N PHE A 73 -10.82 16.21 -4.52
CA PHE A 73 -11.26 15.41 -5.66
C PHE A 73 -11.59 13.97 -5.28
N ASN A 74 -12.35 13.31 -6.14
CA ASN A 74 -12.72 11.90 -5.97
C ASN A 74 -11.60 10.99 -6.51
N ALA A 75 -10.72 10.56 -5.61
CA ALA A 75 -9.62 9.65 -5.90
C ALA A 75 -10.11 8.36 -6.58
N SER A 76 -9.38 7.90 -7.61
CA SER A 76 -9.61 6.61 -8.23
C SER A 76 -9.33 5.44 -7.27
N ALA A 77 -9.85 4.26 -7.60
CA ALA A 77 -9.54 3.05 -6.84
C ALA A 77 -8.04 2.74 -6.84
N ALA A 78 -7.33 3.06 -7.94
CA ALA A 78 -5.89 2.90 -8.07
C ALA A 78 -5.14 3.84 -7.10
N LEU A 79 -5.51 5.13 -7.03
CA LEU A 79 -4.90 6.07 -6.09
C LEU A 79 -5.17 5.66 -4.63
N VAL A 80 -6.39 5.22 -4.29
CA VAL A 80 -6.69 4.74 -2.94
C VAL A 80 -5.83 3.52 -2.59
N LYS A 81 -5.72 2.53 -3.50
CA LYS A 81 -4.84 1.36 -3.33
C LYS A 81 -3.37 1.79 -3.21
N ALA A 82 -2.90 2.70 -4.05
CA ALA A 82 -1.54 3.24 -4.01
C ALA A 82 -1.23 3.90 -2.68
N THR A 83 -2.11 4.76 -2.17
CA THR A 83 -1.91 5.41 -0.86
C THR A 83 -1.88 4.39 0.29
N MET A 84 -2.74 3.37 0.25
CA MET A 84 -2.72 2.31 1.26
C MET A 84 -1.41 1.50 1.24
N ILE A 85 -0.93 1.11 0.05
CA ILE A 85 0.36 0.43 -0.15
C ILE A 85 1.53 1.32 0.26
N HIS A 86 1.49 2.60 -0.12
CA HIS A 86 2.52 3.58 0.20
C HIS A 86 2.65 3.80 1.71
N SER A 87 1.52 3.84 2.41
CA SER A 87 1.45 3.95 3.87
C SER A 87 1.91 2.68 4.61
N ALA A 88 1.98 1.54 3.92
CA ALA A 88 2.24 0.26 4.54
C ALA A 88 3.65 0.21 5.16
N GLN A 89 3.71 -0.35 6.36
CA GLN A 89 4.92 -0.57 7.13
C GLN A 89 5.26 -2.06 7.16
N PRO A 90 6.55 -2.44 7.12
CA PRO A 90 6.96 -3.83 7.25
C PRO A 90 6.35 -4.47 8.50
N ALA A 91 5.84 -5.68 8.35
CA ALA A 91 5.30 -6.47 9.45
C ALA A 91 6.16 -7.72 9.63
N LYS A 92 6.39 -8.10 10.89
CA LYS A 92 7.07 -9.36 11.19
C LYS A 92 6.16 -10.53 10.87
N VAL A 93 6.73 -11.58 10.28
CA VAL A 93 6.10 -12.87 10.09
C VAL A 93 6.82 -13.93 10.90
N GLN A 94 6.10 -14.98 11.26
CA GLN A 94 6.70 -16.10 11.94
C GLN A 94 7.46 -16.97 10.91
N SER A 95 8.75 -17.18 11.14
CA SER A 95 9.58 -18.09 10.36
C SER A 95 9.19 -19.56 10.62
N SER A 96 9.70 -20.46 9.79
CA SER A 96 9.57 -21.92 10.02
C SER A 96 10.17 -22.38 11.36
N SER A 97 11.15 -21.63 11.90
CA SER A 97 11.73 -21.85 13.23
C SER A 97 10.93 -21.24 14.38
N GLY A 98 9.78 -20.61 14.10
CA GLY A 98 8.90 -20.00 15.09
C GLY A 98 9.31 -18.58 15.51
N GLN A 99 10.37 -18.01 14.93
CA GLN A 99 10.85 -16.65 15.25
C GLN A 99 10.11 -15.58 14.44
N TRP A 100 9.86 -14.42 15.05
CA TRP A 100 9.24 -13.28 14.37
C TRP A 100 10.30 -12.40 13.70
N LEU A 101 10.33 -12.42 12.36
CA LEU A 101 11.34 -11.73 11.53
C LEU A 101 10.65 -10.88 10.46
N TYR A 102 11.32 -9.82 10.01
CA TYR A 102 10.88 -9.09 8.81
C TYR A 102 11.22 -9.92 7.57
N PRO A 103 10.29 -10.07 6.61
CA PRO A 103 10.60 -10.66 5.31
C PRO A 103 11.77 -9.93 4.63
N SER A 104 12.64 -10.68 3.95
CA SER A 104 13.77 -10.13 3.21
C SER A 104 13.35 -9.39 1.95
N THR A 105 12.16 -9.70 1.41
CA THR A 105 11.60 -9.10 0.21
C THR A 105 10.18 -8.59 0.47
N VAL A 106 9.88 -7.42 -0.08
CA VAL A 106 8.56 -6.77 -0.05
C VAL A 106 8.31 -6.20 -1.45
N PRO A 107 7.18 -6.51 -2.09
CA PRO A 107 6.06 -7.31 -1.59
C PRO A 107 6.40 -8.82 -1.47
N ASN A 108 5.65 -9.53 -0.63
CA ASN A 108 5.72 -11.00 -0.55
C ASN A 108 4.34 -11.61 -0.28
N ILE A 109 4.23 -12.93 -0.41
CA ILE A 109 2.95 -13.65 -0.26
C ILE A 109 2.34 -13.58 1.15
N GLN A 110 3.16 -13.41 2.20
CA GLN A 110 2.71 -13.40 3.60
C GLN A 110 2.20 -12.02 4.04
N THR A 111 2.90 -10.95 3.65
CA THR A 111 2.59 -9.58 4.11
C THR A 111 2.09 -8.64 3.03
N GLY A 112 2.18 -9.01 1.75
CA GLY A 112 2.09 -8.03 0.67
C GLY A 112 3.14 -6.95 0.87
N TYR A 113 2.71 -5.69 0.73
CA TYR A 113 3.49 -4.48 1.00
C TYR A 113 3.63 -4.15 2.49
N GLY A 114 2.88 -4.83 3.37
CA GLY A 114 2.96 -4.65 4.81
C GLY A 114 1.65 -4.21 5.45
N ARG A 115 1.72 -3.77 6.72
CA ARG A 115 0.57 -3.34 7.51
C ARG A 115 0.27 -1.86 7.26
N ILE A 116 -0.98 -1.52 6.98
CA ILE A 116 -1.41 -0.12 6.79
C ILE A 116 -1.05 0.72 8.02
N ASP A 117 -0.46 1.87 7.76
CA ASP A 117 -0.25 2.95 8.73
C ASP A 117 -0.43 4.29 8.01
N LEU A 118 -1.68 4.80 7.97
CA LEU A 118 -2.02 5.99 7.19
C LEU A 118 -1.18 7.23 7.57
N SER A 119 -0.65 7.30 8.79
CA SER A 119 0.22 8.39 9.21
C SER A 119 1.53 8.48 8.40
N GLN A 120 1.93 7.37 7.79
CA GLN A 120 3.16 7.26 6.99
C GLN A 120 2.92 7.52 5.49
N GLY A 121 1.66 7.64 5.06
CA GLY A 121 1.32 7.87 3.64
C GLY A 121 0.49 9.13 3.38
N LEU A 122 -0.16 9.70 4.40
CA LEU A 122 -0.92 10.94 4.28
C LEU A 122 -0.07 12.11 4.77
N SER A 123 0.20 13.08 3.89
CA SER A 123 0.89 14.31 4.29
C SER A 123 -0.07 15.37 4.83
N PHE A 124 0.32 16.00 5.92
CA PHE A 124 -0.33 17.17 6.50
C PHE A 124 0.69 18.30 6.67
N SER A 125 0.25 19.48 7.11
CA SER A 125 1.10 20.68 7.23
C SER A 125 2.31 20.52 8.16
N ASP A 126 2.24 19.57 9.09
CA ASP A 126 3.28 19.23 10.07
C ASP A 126 4.11 18.00 9.67
N SER A 127 3.86 17.42 8.50
CA SER A 127 4.62 16.26 8.02
C SER A 127 6.06 16.64 7.65
N PRO A 128 7.05 15.77 7.96
CA PRO A 128 8.46 16.07 7.72
C PRO A 128 8.84 16.09 6.23
N ALA A 129 8.02 15.45 5.39
CA ALA A 129 8.16 15.41 3.95
C ALA A 129 6.80 15.64 3.30
N ARG A 130 6.84 16.15 2.06
CA ARG A 130 5.64 16.38 1.25
C ARG A 130 5.47 15.22 0.27
N SER A 131 4.29 14.60 0.27
CA SER A 131 3.90 13.65 -0.76
C SER A 131 3.39 14.35 -2.01
N ILE A 132 3.66 13.74 -3.17
CA ILE A 132 3.11 14.11 -4.46
C ILE A 132 2.14 13.00 -4.86
N PHE A 133 0.92 13.37 -5.23
CA PHE A 133 -0.12 12.43 -5.65
C PHE A 133 -0.54 12.77 -7.07
N LEU A 134 -0.52 11.76 -7.94
CA LEU A 134 -1.08 11.83 -9.29
C LEU A 134 -2.22 10.83 -9.40
N ASP A 135 -3.27 11.18 -10.15
CA ASP A 135 -4.42 10.32 -10.35
C ASP A 135 -4.89 10.38 -11.80
N ARG A 136 -5.17 9.21 -12.38
CA ARG A 136 -5.71 9.06 -13.76
C ARG A 136 -4.81 9.60 -14.87
N GLU A 137 -3.49 9.62 -14.62
CA GLU A 137 -2.52 9.80 -15.69
C GLU A 137 -2.64 8.67 -16.71
N LYS A 138 -2.39 9.00 -17.98
CA LYS A 138 -2.52 8.07 -19.09
C LYS A 138 -1.19 7.94 -19.79
N LEU A 139 -0.79 6.70 -20.02
CA LEU A 139 0.40 6.35 -20.79
C LEU A 139 -0.01 5.43 -21.93
N GLY A 140 0.41 5.79 -23.14
CA GLY A 140 0.43 4.93 -24.31
C GLY A 140 1.60 3.97 -24.28
N HIS A 141 1.59 3.00 -25.20
CA HIS A 141 2.70 2.08 -25.34
C HIS A 141 4.00 2.81 -25.72
N GLY A 142 5.05 2.61 -24.94
CA GLY A 142 6.35 3.27 -25.12
C GLY A 142 6.38 4.74 -24.68
N GLU A 143 5.30 5.25 -24.07
CA GLU A 143 5.32 6.55 -23.42
C GLU A 143 5.83 6.45 -21.99
N GLU A 144 6.45 7.53 -21.52
CA GLU A 144 7.00 7.64 -20.17
C GLU A 144 6.45 8.89 -19.48
N LEU A 145 6.23 8.81 -18.17
CA LEU A 145 5.92 9.94 -17.31
C LEU A 145 7.02 10.07 -16.27
N SER A 146 7.85 11.12 -16.39
CA SER A 146 8.95 11.38 -15.48
C SER A 146 8.62 12.48 -14.47
N LEU A 147 9.06 12.31 -13.23
CA LEU A 147 8.87 13.28 -12.15
C LEU A 147 10.19 13.52 -11.43
N CYS A 148 10.66 14.77 -11.39
CA CYS A 148 11.82 15.10 -10.58
C CYS A 148 11.40 15.43 -9.15
N VAL A 149 11.93 14.69 -8.18
CA VAL A 149 11.66 14.86 -6.75
C VAL A 149 12.97 15.09 -6.01
N ALA A 150 13.02 16.12 -5.16
CA ALA A 150 14.16 16.34 -4.29
C ALA A 150 14.11 15.36 -3.11
N ALA A 151 15.15 14.53 -2.98
CA ALA A 151 15.34 13.62 -1.86
C ALA A 151 16.35 14.20 -0.86
N SER A 152 16.18 13.83 0.41
CA SER A 152 17.09 14.18 1.49
C SER A 152 17.43 12.93 2.30
N SER A 153 18.69 12.76 2.67
CA SER A 153 19.13 11.66 3.54
C SER A 153 18.53 11.68 4.96
N SER A 154 17.79 12.74 5.32
CA SER A 154 17.11 12.89 6.61
C SER A 154 15.74 12.20 6.69
N VAL A 155 15.14 11.86 5.54
CA VAL A 155 13.82 11.23 5.46
C VAL A 155 13.84 10.08 4.46
N PRO A 156 13.15 8.96 4.71
CA PRO A 156 13.02 7.90 3.73
C PRO A 156 12.34 8.40 2.45
N PHE A 157 12.79 7.91 1.30
CA PHE A 157 12.10 8.10 0.03
C PHE A 157 11.25 6.87 -0.29
N LYS A 158 10.04 7.09 -0.79
CA LYS A 158 9.16 6.02 -1.26
C LYS A 158 8.42 6.49 -2.52
N ALA A 159 8.35 5.65 -3.52
CA ALA A 159 7.53 5.83 -4.72
C ALA A 159 6.60 4.61 -4.88
N THR A 160 5.35 4.83 -5.27
CA THR A 160 4.37 3.73 -5.42
C THR A 160 3.50 3.99 -6.63
N LEU A 161 3.54 3.06 -7.57
CA LEU A 161 2.74 3.03 -8.78
C LEU A 161 1.67 1.95 -8.64
N VAL A 162 0.42 2.27 -8.97
CA VAL A 162 -0.68 1.30 -9.06
C VAL A 162 -1.57 1.69 -10.23
N TRP A 163 -1.96 0.71 -11.04
CA TRP A 163 -2.91 0.92 -12.12
C TRP A 163 -4.08 -0.07 -12.06
N THR A 164 -5.22 0.34 -12.62
CA THR A 164 -6.35 -0.57 -12.83
C THR A 164 -6.17 -1.24 -14.17
N ASP A 165 -5.55 -2.41 -14.16
CA ASP A 165 -5.31 -3.21 -15.35
C ASP A 165 -6.63 -3.71 -15.97
N PRO A 166 -6.76 -3.82 -17.30
CA PRO A 166 -7.89 -4.50 -17.93
C PRO A 166 -8.02 -5.93 -17.42
N ALA A 167 -9.23 -6.49 -17.54
CA ALA A 167 -9.46 -7.87 -17.13
C ALA A 167 -8.60 -8.84 -17.98
N GLY A 168 -7.70 -9.57 -17.32
CA GLY A 168 -6.93 -10.64 -17.95
C GLY A 168 -7.80 -11.81 -18.40
N GLN A 169 -7.25 -12.65 -19.27
CA GLN A 169 -7.96 -13.84 -19.76
C GLN A 169 -7.96 -14.96 -18.71
N ILE A 170 -9.08 -15.68 -18.65
CA ILE A 170 -9.22 -16.87 -17.81
C ILE A 170 -8.22 -17.93 -18.31
N MET A 171 -7.49 -18.57 -17.39
CA MET A 171 -6.42 -19.55 -17.67
C MET A 171 -5.18 -18.99 -18.41
N ALA A 172 -4.99 -17.67 -18.49
CA ALA A 172 -3.73 -17.12 -18.93
C ALA A 172 -2.61 -17.45 -17.93
N GLU A 173 -1.43 -17.80 -18.44
CA GLU A 173 -0.23 -18.00 -17.61
C GLU A 173 0.15 -16.71 -16.88
N ARG A 174 -0.03 -15.57 -17.56
CA ARG A 174 0.11 -14.22 -17.00
C ARG A 174 -1.20 -13.47 -17.17
N VAL A 175 -1.74 -12.99 -16.06
CA VAL A 175 -3.03 -12.28 -16.02
C VAL A 175 -2.86 -10.78 -16.32
N LEU A 176 -1.65 -10.24 -16.11
CA LEU A 176 -1.31 -8.84 -16.41
C LEU A 176 -1.41 -8.58 -17.92
N VAL A 177 -2.16 -7.55 -18.29
CA VAL A 177 -2.40 -7.15 -19.68
C VAL A 177 -1.52 -5.96 -20.05
N ASN A 178 -1.59 -4.89 -19.27
CA ASN A 178 -0.74 -3.72 -19.44
C ASN A 178 0.36 -3.73 -18.39
N ASP A 179 1.58 -3.63 -18.87
CA ASP A 179 2.80 -3.72 -18.09
C ASP A 179 3.43 -2.33 -17.99
N LEU A 180 3.46 -1.77 -16.77
CA LEU A 180 4.00 -0.46 -16.48
C LEU A 180 5.14 -0.60 -15.48
N ASP A 181 6.32 -0.11 -15.84
CA ASP A 181 7.50 -0.21 -15.00
C ASP A 181 7.69 1.09 -14.18
N LEU A 182 7.86 0.97 -12.87
CA LEU A 182 8.33 2.03 -11.98
C LEU A 182 9.86 1.97 -11.92
N VAL A 183 10.50 3.06 -12.37
CA VAL A 183 11.95 3.23 -12.27
C VAL A 183 12.23 4.49 -11.48
N VAL A 184 13.18 4.39 -10.54
CA VAL A 184 13.73 5.54 -9.81
C VAL A 184 15.21 5.62 -10.13
N GLN A 185 15.68 6.80 -10.54
CA GLN A 185 17.08 7.04 -10.87
C GLN A 185 17.65 8.20 -10.07
N SER A 186 18.87 8.04 -9.52
CA SER A 186 19.62 9.13 -8.90
C SER A 186 20.43 9.94 -9.92
N GLU A 187 20.77 11.19 -9.58
CA GLU A 187 21.75 11.97 -10.36
C GLU A 187 23.13 11.30 -10.47
N GLN A 188 23.46 10.37 -9.58
CA GLN A 188 24.69 9.59 -9.62
C GLN A 188 24.63 8.39 -10.57
N GLY A 189 23.45 8.08 -11.13
CA GLY A 189 23.22 6.96 -12.04
C GLY A 189 22.77 5.67 -11.35
N ASP A 190 22.51 5.69 -10.05
CA ASP A 190 21.90 4.56 -9.36
C ASP A 190 20.48 4.37 -9.87
N LEU A 191 20.06 3.11 -10.06
CA LEU A 191 18.76 2.76 -10.62
C LEU A 191 18.07 1.72 -9.74
N TRP A 192 16.81 1.99 -9.40
CA TRP A 192 15.95 1.08 -8.65
C TRP A 192 14.68 0.80 -9.45
N MET A 193 14.39 -0.48 -9.66
CA MET A 193 13.16 -0.94 -10.30
C MET A 193 12.09 -1.24 -9.25
N GLY A 194 10.83 -1.14 -9.65
CA GLY A 194 9.68 -1.50 -8.85
C GLY A 194 9.81 -2.88 -8.21
N ASN A 195 9.43 -2.96 -6.93
CA ASN A 195 9.43 -4.19 -6.13
C ASN A 195 10.83 -4.82 -5.91
N ASN A 196 11.89 -4.19 -6.43
CA ASN A 196 13.29 -4.57 -6.24
C ASN A 196 13.55 -6.07 -6.44
N LEU A 197 12.97 -6.63 -7.51
CA LEU A 197 13.14 -8.03 -7.85
C LEU A 197 14.56 -8.26 -8.39
N THR A 198 15.19 -9.35 -7.96
CA THR A 198 16.49 -9.78 -8.45
C THR A 198 16.44 -11.21 -8.98
N GLN A 199 17.26 -11.49 -9.98
CA GLN A 199 17.52 -12.83 -10.50
C GLN A 199 19.03 -13.09 -10.44
N ALA A 200 19.40 -14.36 -10.33
CA ALA A 200 20.80 -14.76 -10.40
C ALA A 200 21.00 -15.84 -11.46
N ASP A 201 22.04 -15.70 -12.26
CA ASP A 201 22.51 -16.74 -13.19
C ASP A 201 24.04 -16.87 -13.17
N GLU A 202 24.56 -17.94 -13.79
CA GLU A 202 25.99 -18.25 -13.80
C GLU A 202 26.83 -17.25 -14.63
N THR A 203 26.21 -16.44 -15.48
CA THR A 203 26.88 -15.52 -16.40
C THR A 203 27.01 -14.12 -15.83
N TYR A 204 25.95 -13.61 -15.21
CA TYR A 204 25.83 -12.23 -14.77
C TYR A 204 25.79 -12.07 -13.24
N GLY A 205 25.76 -13.17 -12.49
CA GLY A 205 25.55 -13.11 -11.04
C GLY A 205 24.15 -12.58 -10.72
N GLU A 206 24.00 -11.83 -9.63
CA GLU A 206 22.72 -11.22 -9.24
C GLU A 206 22.49 -9.89 -9.97
N TYR A 207 21.33 -9.74 -10.62
CA TYR A 207 20.92 -8.53 -11.32
C TYR A 207 19.44 -8.20 -11.06
N ALA A 208 19.10 -6.92 -11.18
CA ALA A 208 17.73 -6.42 -11.06
C ALA A 208 16.89 -6.83 -12.26
N VAL A 209 15.64 -7.21 -12.02
CA VAL A 209 14.65 -7.53 -13.04
C VAL A 209 13.38 -6.71 -12.81
N ARG A 210 12.68 -6.42 -13.90
CA ARG A 210 11.39 -5.74 -13.85
C ARG A 210 10.27 -6.65 -13.33
N ASP A 211 9.24 -6.08 -12.74
CA ASP A 211 8.07 -6.83 -12.27
C ASP A 211 7.00 -6.89 -13.36
N ASP A 212 6.98 -7.99 -14.11
CA ASP A 212 6.00 -8.21 -15.18
C ASP A 212 4.78 -9.02 -14.73
N LEU A 213 4.51 -9.09 -13.42
CA LEU A 213 3.44 -9.88 -12.83
C LEU A 213 2.44 -9.07 -12.02
N GLN A 214 2.85 -7.94 -11.44
CA GLN A 214 2.02 -7.14 -10.54
C GLN A 214 1.53 -5.85 -11.18
N ASN A 215 0.28 -5.47 -10.89
CA ASN A 215 -0.26 -4.16 -11.27
C ASN A 215 0.00 -3.05 -10.22
N ALA A 216 0.98 -3.29 -9.37
CA ALA A 216 1.41 -2.40 -8.31
C ALA A 216 2.92 -2.58 -8.14
N GLU A 217 3.63 -1.47 -8.06
CA GLU A 217 5.07 -1.43 -7.89
C GLU A 217 5.46 -0.39 -6.86
N GLN A 218 6.47 -0.70 -6.04
CA GLN A 218 7.00 0.23 -5.05
C GLN A 218 8.52 0.23 -5.03
N VAL A 219 9.11 1.41 -4.90
CA VAL A 219 10.52 1.60 -4.53
C VAL A 219 10.57 2.27 -3.17
N THR A 220 11.37 1.74 -2.25
CA THR A 220 11.60 2.33 -0.91
C THR A 220 13.09 2.44 -0.65
N LEU A 221 13.56 3.65 -0.34
CA LEU A 221 14.93 3.93 0.07
C LEU A 221 14.92 4.46 1.50
N SER A 222 15.40 3.66 2.45
CA SER A 222 15.42 4.04 3.88
C SER A 222 16.31 5.25 4.14
N VAL A 223 17.40 5.39 3.38
CA VAL A 223 18.34 6.50 3.45
C VAL A 223 18.72 6.88 2.02
N PRO A 224 17.95 7.74 1.33
CA PRO A 224 18.29 8.16 -0.02
C PRO A 224 19.51 9.08 -0.02
N SER A 225 20.25 9.14 -1.13
CA SER A 225 21.23 10.20 -1.33
C SER A 225 20.51 11.55 -1.43
N SER A 226 21.09 12.59 -0.84
CA SER A 226 20.55 13.95 -1.00
C SER A 226 20.81 14.41 -2.42
N GLY A 227 19.76 14.83 -3.13
CA GLY A 227 19.85 15.18 -4.56
C GLY A 227 18.49 15.07 -5.24
N LEU A 228 18.49 15.12 -6.57
CA LEU A 228 17.29 14.82 -7.35
C LEU A 228 17.18 13.31 -7.61
N LEU A 229 15.96 12.81 -7.48
CA LEU A 229 15.53 11.53 -8.02
C LEU A 229 14.58 11.79 -9.18
N MET A 230 14.70 11.02 -10.26
CA MET A 230 13.79 10.99 -11.40
C MET A 230 13.01 9.68 -11.42
#